data_AF-A0A078L1D2-F1
#
_entry.id   AF-A0A078L1D2-F1
#
_cell.length_a   1.000
_cell.length_b   1.000
_cell.length_c   1.000
_cell.angle_alpha   90.00
_cell.angle_beta   90.00
_cell.angle_gamma   90.00
#
_symmetry.space_group_name_H-M   'P 1'
#
loop_
_entity.id
_entity.type
_entity.pdbx_description
1 polymer ?
#
loop_
_entity_poly.entity_id
_entity_poly.type
_entity_poly.pdbx_seq_one_letter_code
_entity_poly.pdbx_strand_id
1 'polypeptide(L)'
;MPKKYPDEIAYYEQNITTKISMKNEFRTERKAMRLLPSNDPEQKYLDKEKQDLYEIKFSEEEGIFLDYEGNVLSGKYNFIITCEENPRIICHPTMNHSFLANGKKVLAAGNLFFQFDTLVTITNNSGHYRPTDEEMLPVIKALDVATEGSLLRYISHCTNEPLVYPVIELVDAEHFSDVLPLDDQEVINPVSGQREDTGYDSLISDESKNQSFNRKLPLETIIKYQKIVEGNYSFFSTNEKPDDLADGIANIHLKPLSVSFG
;
A
#
# COMPACT_ATOMS: atom_id res chain seq x y z
N MET A 1 -23.79 21.79 -20.22
CA MET A 1 -24.39 21.67 -18.87
C MET A 1 -23.37 21.01 -17.95
N PRO A 2 -23.24 21.42 -16.67
CA PRO A 2 -22.36 20.71 -15.75
C PRO A 2 -22.83 19.26 -15.63
N LYS A 3 -21.93 18.30 -15.86
CA LYS A 3 -22.23 16.87 -15.75
C LYS A 3 -22.65 16.61 -14.29
N LYS A 4 -23.90 16.21 -14.06
CA LYS A 4 -24.39 15.89 -12.72
C LYS A 4 -23.74 14.59 -12.28
N TYR A 5 -23.12 14.57 -11.11
CA TYR A 5 -22.65 13.32 -10.50
C TYR A 5 -23.85 12.46 -10.11
N PRO A 6 -23.76 11.13 -10.20
CA PRO A 6 -24.82 10.24 -9.70
C PRO A 6 -25.04 10.48 -8.21
N ASP A 7 -26.28 10.31 -7.73
CA ASP A 7 -26.62 10.60 -6.34
C ASP A 7 -26.05 9.54 -5.38
N GLU A 8 -26.00 8.28 -5.84
CA GLU A 8 -25.43 7.10 -5.19
C GLU A 8 -24.55 6.34 -6.20
N ILE A 9 -23.45 5.75 -5.74
CA ILE A 9 -22.51 5.00 -6.56
C ILE A 9 -22.23 3.65 -5.90
N ALA A 10 -22.47 2.56 -6.64
CA ALA A 10 -22.07 1.23 -6.21
C ALA A 10 -20.59 1.00 -6.53
N TYR A 11 -19.83 0.50 -5.56
CA TYR A 11 -18.41 0.21 -5.68
C TYR A 11 -18.05 -0.98 -4.79
N TYR A 12 -17.69 -2.12 -5.40
CA TYR A 12 -17.43 -3.40 -4.72
C TYR A 12 -18.44 -3.70 -3.60
N GLU A 13 -19.71 -3.85 -3.98
CA GLU A 13 -20.84 -4.16 -3.08
C GLU A 13 -21.21 -3.07 -2.07
N GLN A 14 -20.46 -1.96 -2.00
CA GLN A 14 -20.76 -0.83 -1.13
C GLN A 14 -21.47 0.29 -1.90
N ASN A 15 -22.48 0.88 -1.28
CA ASN A 15 -23.16 2.05 -1.80
C ASN A 15 -22.57 3.32 -1.19
N ILE A 16 -21.93 4.14 -2.02
CA ILE A 16 -21.25 5.36 -1.60
C ILE A 16 -22.06 6.57 -2.05
N THR A 17 -22.52 7.37 -1.08
CA THR A 17 -23.31 8.59 -1.33
C THR A 17 -22.48 9.87 -1.15
N THR A 18 -21.38 9.78 -0.39
CA THR A 18 -20.47 10.87 -0.09
C THR A 18 -19.59 11.22 -1.29
N LYS A 19 -19.39 12.52 -1.49
CA LYS A 19 -18.61 13.07 -2.62
C LYS A 19 -17.66 14.13 -2.10
N ILE A 20 -16.40 13.76 -1.97
CA ILE A 20 -15.38 14.61 -1.37
C ILE A 20 -14.98 15.66 -2.39
N SER A 21 -15.08 16.92 -1.98
CA SER A 21 -14.68 18.07 -2.80
C SER A 21 -13.35 18.60 -2.30
N MET A 22 -12.55 19.18 -3.20
CA MET A 22 -11.38 19.97 -2.79
C MET A 22 -11.80 21.05 -1.81
N LYS A 23 -10.97 21.28 -0.79
CA LYS A 23 -11.18 22.36 0.19
C LYS A 23 -11.17 23.73 -0.49
N ASN A 24 -11.84 24.70 0.13
CA ASN A 24 -12.20 25.96 -0.52
C ASN A 24 -11.00 26.82 -0.89
N GLU A 25 -9.93 26.77 -0.10
CA GLU A 25 -8.67 27.47 -0.31
C GLU A 25 -8.00 27.13 -1.66
N PHE A 26 -8.27 25.94 -2.21
CA PHE A 26 -7.69 25.48 -3.48
C PHE A 26 -8.59 25.74 -4.69
N ARG A 27 -9.73 26.43 -4.52
CA ARG A 27 -10.65 26.70 -5.64
C ARG A 27 -10.03 27.63 -6.69
N THR A 28 -9.20 28.58 -6.28
CA THR A 28 -8.52 29.51 -7.20
C THR A 28 -7.51 28.78 -8.06
N GLU A 29 -6.67 27.92 -7.46
CA GLU A 29 -5.74 27.03 -8.16
C GLU A 29 -6.49 26.20 -9.21
N ARG A 30 -7.55 25.49 -8.80
CA ARG A 30 -8.36 24.67 -9.72
C ARG A 30 -8.92 25.48 -10.90
N LYS A 31 -9.41 26.69 -10.64
CA LYS A 31 -9.95 27.56 -11.71
C LYS A 31 -8.85 27.98 -12.68
N ALA A 32 -7.69 28.37 -12.17
CA ALA A 32 -6.55 28.76 -12.99
C ALA A 32 -6.10 27.59 -13.87
N MET A 33 -5.88 26.41 -13.28
CA MET A 33 -5.47 25.21 -14.00
C MET A 33 -6.45 24.89 -15.14
N ARG A 34 -7.77 24.95 -14.92
CA ARG A 34 -8.75 24.65 -15.99
C ARG A 34 -8.83 25.67 -17.12
N LEU A 35 -8.23 26.84 -16.97
CA LEU A 35 -8.17 27.85 -18.03
C LEU A 35 -6.88 27.75 -18.86
N LEU A 36 -5.84 27.11 -18.32
CA LEU A 36 -4.58 26.93 -19.02
C LEU A 36 -4.74 25.93 -20.18
N PRO A 37 -4.13 26.20 -21.34
CA PRO A 37 -4.00 25.24 -22.43
C PRO A 37 -3.34 23.93 -21.98
N SER A 38 -3.68 22.81 -22.61
CA SER A 38 -3.12 21.49 -22.26
C SER A 38 -1.60 21.38 -22.45
N ASN A 39 -1.00 22.27 -23.26
CA ASN A 39 0.44 22.35 -23.53
C ASN A 39 1.15 23.40 -22.66
N ASP A 40 0.43 24.08 -21.75
CA ASP A 40 1.04 25.03 -20.83
C ASP A 40 1.88 24.28 -19.77
N PRO A 41 3.13 24.69 -19.49
CA PRO A 41 3.98 24.00 -18.52
C PRO A 41 3.43 24.05 -17.08
N GLU A 42 2.58 25.02 -16.74
CA GLU A 42 1.94 25.10 -15.43
C GLU A 42 0.66 24.25 -15.35
N GLN A 43 0.15 23.73 -16.47
CA GLN A 43 -0.99 22.82 -16.48
C GLN A 43 -0.58 21.43 -15.96
N LYS A 44 -0.77 21.23 -14.66
CA LYS A 44 -0.44 19.96 -13.98
C LYS A 44 -1.62 19.00 -13.88
N TYR A 45 -2.85 19.45 -14.18
CA TYR A 45 -4.04 18.60 -14.03
C TYR A 45 -4.12 17.60 -15.18
N LEU A 46 -4.43 16.35 -14.84
CA LEU A 46 -4.60 15.31 -15.85
C LEU A 46 -5.92 15.49 -16.59
N ASP A 47 -5.86 15.52 -17.91
CA ASP A 47 -7.05 15.31 -18.74
C ASP A 47 -7.47 13.83 -18.71
N LYS A 48 -8.57 13.50 -19.38
CA LYS A 48 -9.13 12.15 -19.34
C LYS A 48 -8.15 11.12 -19.94
N GLU A 49 -7.53 11.44 -21.06
CA GLU A 49 -6.61 10.54 -21.75
C GLU A 49 -5.38 10.23 -20.88
N LYS A 50 -4.83 11.23 -20.19
CA LYS A 50 -3.74 11.02 -19.23
C LYS A 50 -4.20 10.27 -17.99
N GLN A 51 -5.41 10.50 -17.49
CA GLN A 51 -5.96 9.74 -16.36
C GLN A 51 -6.01 8.24 -16.67
N ASP A 52 -6.33 7.86 -17.90
CA ASP A 52 -6.40 6.46 -18.34
C ASP A 52 -5.02 5.75 -18.27
N LEU A 53 -3.92 6.51 -18.36
CA LEU A 53 -2.54 5.99 -18.20
C LEU A 53 -2.12 5.77 -16.74
N TYR A 54 -2.91 6.23 -15.77
CA TYR A 54 -2.64 6.06 -14.34
C TYR A 54 -3.75 5.27 -13.64
N GLU A 55 -4.70 4.77 -14.40
CA GLU A 55 -5.73 3.87 -13.93
C GLU A 55 -5.10 2.52 -13.58
N ILE A 56 -5.44 2.00 -12.40
CA ILE A 56 -5.08 0.64 -12.00
C ILE A 56 -6.32 -0.25 -12.06
N LYS A 57 -6.10 -1.52 -12.38
CA LYS A 57 -7.14 -2.54 -12.45
C LYS A 57 -6.87 -3.60 -11.41
N PHE A 58 -7.93 -4.07 -10.77
CA PHE A 58 -7.87 -5.23 -9.90
C PHE A 58 -8.09 -6.51 -10.72
N SER A 59 -7.20 -7.48 -10.59
CA SER A 59 -7.32 -8.81 -11.17
C SER A 59 -7.95 -9.75 -10.14
N GLU A 60 -9.24 -10.06 -10.28
CA GLU A 60 -9.95 -10.95 -9.35
C GLU A 60 -9.35 -12.37 -9.32
N GLU A 61 -8.81 -12.85 -10.45
CA GLU A 61 -8.20 -14.19 -10.53
C GLU A 61 -6.90 -14.29 -9.72
N GLU A 62 -6.12 -13.22 -9.69
CA GLU A 62 -4.80 -13.19 -9.06
C GLU A 62 -4.81 -12.48 -7.70
N GLY A 63 -5.87 -11.74 -7.36
CA GLY A 63 -5.97 -10.96 -6.13
C GLY A 63 -5.02 -9.76 -6.09
N ILE A 64 -4.53 -9.28 -7.24
CA ILE A 64 -3.51 -8.22 -7.33
C ILE A 64 -3.99 -7.01 -8.12
N PHE A 65 -3.36 -5.87 -7.86
CA PHE A 65 -3.55 -4.67 -8.67
C PHE A 65 -2.47 -4.56 -9.74
N LEU A 66 -2.91 -4.22 -10.95
CA LEU A 66 -2.09 -4.01 -12.13
C LEU A 66 -2.21 -2.58 -12.61
N ASP A 67 -1.09 -2.00 -13.07
CA ASP A 67 -1.10 -0.71 -13.77
C ASP A 67 -1.66 -0.85 -15.20
N TYR A 68 -1.66 0.26 -15.94
CA TYR A 68 -2.18 0.29 -17.31
C TYR A 68 -1.36 -0.58 -18.29
N GLU A 69 -0.11 -0.91 -17.97
CA GLU A 69 0.77 -1.77 -18.75
C GLU A 69 0.67 -3.25 -18.34
N GLY A 70 -0.06 -3.55 -17.25
CA GLY A 70 -0.19 -4.89 -16.69
C GLY A 70 0.92 -5.24 -15.70
N ASN A 71 1.70 -4.27 -15.21
CA ASN A 71 2.70 -4.52 -14.17
C ASN A 71 2.05 -4.49 -12.79
N VAL A 72 2.56 -5.35 -11.91
CA VAL A 72 2.12 -5.44 -10.52
C VAL A 72 2.59 -4.22 -9.72
N LEU A 73 1.70 -3.65 -8.90
CA LEU A 73 2.03 -2.51 -8.05
C LEU A 73 2.76 -2.94 -6.77
N SER A 74 3.79 -2.17 -6.40
CA SER A 74 4.56 -2.38 -5.18
C SER A 74 4.99 -1.06 -4.56
N GLY A 75 4.88 -0.94 -3.23
CA GLY A 75 5.23 0.27 -2.50
C GLY A 75 4.09 1.27 -2.36
N LYS A 76 4.41 2.57 -2.24
CA LYS A 76 3.46 3.62 -1.88
C LYS A 76 3.02 4.44 -3.08
N TYR A 77 1.70 4.66 -3.21
CA TYR A 77 1.11 5.49 -4.24
C TYR A 77 0.15 6.51 -3.65
N ASN A 78 0.13 7.73 -4.19
CA ASN A 78 -0.99 8.63 -4.02
C ASN A 78 -2.14 8.12 -4.90
N PHE A 79 -3.35 8.04 -4.39
CA PHE A 79 -4.50 7.56 -5.16
C PHE A 79 -5.72 8.46 -5.01
N ILE A 80 -6.59 8.42 -6.00
CA ILE A 80 -7.97 8.89 -5.91
C ILE A 80 -8.91 7.83 -6.45
N ILE A 81 -10.16 7.86 -6.00
CA ILE A 81 -11.27 7.12 -6.62
C ILE A 81 -12.23 8.11 -7.24
N THR A 82 -12.49 7.99 -8.54
CA THR A 82 -13.35 8.93 -9.26
C THR A 82 -14.82 8.82 -8.83
N CYS A 83 -15.55 9.94 -8.84
CA CYS A 83 -17.02 9.96 -8.62
C CYS A 83 -17.83 9.74 -9.91
N GLU A 84 -17.28 9.09 -10.92
CA GLU A 84 -18.02 8.82 -12.16
C GLU A 84 -18.97 7.62 -11.94
N GLU A 85 -19.87 7.35 -12.90
CA GLU A 85 -20.84 6.24 -12.79
C GLU A 85 -20.15 4.89 -12.59
N ASN A 86 -18.99 4.71 -13.23
CA ASN A 86 -18.05 3.63 -12.97
C ASN A 86 -16.80 4.23 -12.30
N PRO A 87 -16.67 4.10 -10.97
CA PRO A 87 -15.48 4.57 -10.26
C PRO A 87 -14.22 3.88 -10.75
N ARG A 88 -13.14 4.66 -10.80
CA ARG A 88 -11.82 4.20 -11.22
C ARG A 88 -10.81 4.61 -10.18
N ILE A 89 -9.87 3.72 -9.87
CA ILE A 89 -8.72 4.05 -9.03
C ILE A 89 -7.63 4.61 -9.95
N ILE A 90 -7.23 5.85 -9.69
CA ILE A 90 -6.12 6.48 -10.39
C ILE A 90 -5.02 6.70 -9.37
N CYS A 91 -3.82 6.21 -9.64
CA CYS A 91 -2.71 6.34 -8.69
C CYS A 91 -1.37 6.71 -9.34
N HIS A 92 -0.51 7.34 -8.55
CA HIS A 92 0.86 7.69 -8.95
C HIS A 92 1.77 7.78 -7.71
N PRO A 93 3.06 7.41 -7.80
CA PRO A 93 3.96 7.43 -6.65
C PRO A 93 4.07 8.80 -5.94
N THR A 94 4.07 9.88 -6.72
CA THR A 94 4.39 11.23 -6.21
C THR A 94 3.43 12.35 -6.62
N MET A 95 2.43 12.07 -7.48
CA MET A 95 1.60 13.13 -8.05
C MET A 95 0.53 13.56 -7.04
N ASN A 96 0.28 14.86 -6.92
CA ASN A 96 -0.75 15.37 -6.02
C ASN A 96 -2.15 14.87 -6.41
N HIS A 97 -2.99 14.59 -5.42
CA HIS A 97 -4.37 14.11 -5.62
C HIS A 97 -5.23 15.07 -6.45
N SER A 98 -5.03 16.38 -6.30
CA SER A 98 -5.75 17.40 -7.09
C SER A 98 -5.45 17.28 -8.59
N PHE A 99 -4.20 16.93 -8.94
CA PHE A 99 -3.76 16.73 -10.31
C PHE A 99 -4.34 15.44 -10.89
N LEU A 100 -4.23 14.34 -10.12
CA LEU A 100 -4.81 13.03 -10.47
C LEU A 100 -6.31 13.14 -10.74
N ALA A 101 -7.04 13.87 -9.92
CA ALA A 101 -8.49 14.03 -10.02
C ALA A 101 -8.94 15.15 -10.97
N ASN A 102 -8.02 15.92 -11.58
CA ASN A 102 -8.35 17.13 -12.35
C ASN A 102 -9.23 18.12 -11.54
N GLY A 103 -9.00 18.17 -10.23
CA GLY A 103 -9.79 18.90 -9.23
C GLY A 103 -11.30 18.64 -9.23
N LYS A 104 -11.72 17.48 -9.76
CA LYS A 104 -13.10 17.00 -9.71
C LYS A 104 -13.44 16.49 -8.30
N LYS A 105 -14.70 16.16 -8.05
CA LYS A 105 -15.04 15.43 -6.82
C LYS A 105 -14.55 13.99 -6.91
N VAL A 106 -14.20 13.40 -5.77
CA VAL A 106 -13.68 12.04 -5.61
C VAL A 106 -14.43 11.30 -4.51
N LEU A 107 -14.47 9.97 -4.58
CA LEU A 107 -15.03 9.11 -3.55
C LEU A 107 -14.03 8.88 -2.41
N ALA A 108 -12.74 8.86 -2.74
CA ALA A 108 -11.65 8.79 -1.78
C ALA A 108 -10.39 9.45 -2.36
N ALA A 109 -9.50 9.86 -1.47
CA ALA A 109 -8.17 10.33 -1.81
C ALA A 109 -7.19 10.08 -0.65
N GLY A 110 -5.99 9.61 -0.95
CA GLY A 110 -4.96 9.43 0.06
C GLY A 110 -3.81 8.56 -0.43
N ASN A 111 -3.35 7.61 0.37
CA ASN A 111 -2.30 6.68 -0.03
C ASN A 111 -2.76 5.23 -0.05
N LEU A 112 -2.24 4.47 -1.03
CA LEU A 112 -2.24 3.02 -1.05
C LEU A 112 -0.82 2.52 -0.81
N PHE A 113 -0.69 1.46 -0.04
CA PHE A 113 0.58 0.77 0.19
C PHE A 113 0.44 -0.70 -0.19
N PHE A 114 1.27 -1.11 -1.12
CA PHE A 114 1.35 -2.47 -1.60
C PHE A 114 2.58 -3.16 -1.00
N GLN A 115 2.39 -4.35 -0.46
CA GLN A 115 3.45 -5.22 0.06
C GLN A 115 3.25 -6.61 -0.50
N PHE A 116 4.33 -7.20 -1.04
CA PHE A 116 4.26 -8.52 -1.69
C PHE A 116 3.08 -8.61 -2.66
N ASP A 117 2.95 -7.59 -3.53
CA ASP A 117 1.96 -7.53 -4.61
C ASP A 117 0.48 -7.37 -4.17
N THR A 118 0.23 -7.22 -2.87
CA THR A 118 -1.12 -7.06 -2.28
C THR A 118 -1.30 -5.69 -1.65
N LEU A 119 -2.54 -5.18 -1.66
CA LEU A 119 -2.89 -3.91 -1.01
C LEU A 119 -3.07 -4.16 0.49
N VAL A 120 -2.13 -3.66 1.31
CA VAL A 120 -2.14 -3.93 2.77
C VAL A 120 -2.52 -2.73 3.62
N THR A 121 -2.40 -1.51 3.09
CA THR A 121 -2.71 -0.30 3.86
C THR A 121 -3.28 0.80 2.98
N ILE A 122 -4.30 1.48 3.53
CA ILE A 122 -4.91 2.67 2.95
C ILE A 122 -4.85 3.83 3.96
N THR A 123 -4.74 5.06 3.45
CA THR A 123 -4.77 6.27 4.29
C THR A 123 -5.65 7.32 3.64
N ASN A 124 -6.10 8.31 4.42
CA ASN A 124 -6.78 9.50 3.94
C ASN A 124 -5.84 10.73 3.79
N ASN A 125 -4.53 10.49 3.69
CA ASN A 125 -3.53 11.57 3.62
C ASN A 125 -3.60 12.31 2.27
N SER A 126 -4.46 13.32 2.19
CA SER A 126 -4.58 14.17 1.00
C SER A 126 -4.65 15.64 1.38
N GLY A 127 -3.67 16.43 0.93
CA GLY A 127 -3.60 17.86 1.25
C GLY A 127 -4.80 18.67 0.75
N HIS A 128 -5.26 18.44 -0.49
CA HIS A 128 -6.31 19.23 -1.13
C HIS A 128 -7.74 18.76 -0.82
N TYR A 129 -7.93 17.45 -0.60
CA TYR A 129 -9.27 16.89 -0.33
C TYR A 129 -9.54 16.70 1.17
N ARG A 130 -8.53 16.25 1.93
CA ARG A 130 -8.60 15.86 3.35
C ARG A 130 -9.92 15.15 3.69
N PRO A 131 -10.13 13.93 3.16
CA PRO A 131 -11.30 13.13 3.50
C PRO A 131 -11.36 12.90 5.02
N THR A 132 -12.56 12.95 5.57
CA THR A 132 -12.80 12.49 6.94
C THR A 132 -12.79 10.96 7.00
N ASP A 133 -12.66 10.40 8.20
CA ASP A 133 -12.68 8.94 8.37
C ASP A 133 -14.04 8.34 7.99
N GLU A 134 -15.14 9.00 8.34
CA GLU A 134 -16.50 8.59 7.95
C GLU A 134 -16.69 8.61 6.43
N GLU A 135 -16.11 9.59 5.72
CA GLU A 135 -16.13 9.61 4.25
C GLU A 135 -15.33 8.46 3.63
N MET A 136 -14.30 7.96 4.32
CA MET A 136 -13.44 6.87 3.85
C MET A 136 -13.97 5.49 4.19
N LEU A 137 -14.74 5.34 5.27
CA LEU A 137 -15.27 4.05 5.75
C LEU A 137 -15.90 3.19 4.63
N PRO A 138 -16.85 3.67 3.80
CA PRO A 138 -17.45 2.81 2.78
C PRO A 138 -16.46 2.43 1.67
N VAL A 139 -15.42 3.24 1.42
CA VAL A 139 -14.35 2.89 0.47
C VAL A 139 -13.41 1.84 1.06
N ILE A 140 -13.11 1.92 2.35
CA ILE A 140 -12.31 0.91 3.05
C ILE A 140 -13.01 -0.44 2.96
N LYS A 141 -14.33 -0.49 3.25
CA LYS A 141 -15.15 -1.70 3.11
C LYS A 141 -15.15 -2.24 1.68
N ALA A 142 -15.31 -1.37 0.69
CA ALA A 142 -15.31 -1.75 -0.72
C ALA A 142 -13.98 -2.38 -1.14
N LEU A 143 -12.87 -1.80 -0.72
CA LEU A 143 -11.54 -2.32 -1.05
C LEU A 143 -11.19 -3.57 -0.26
N ASP A 144 -11.66 -3.71 0.99
CA ASP A 144 -11.55 -4.96 1.75
C ASP A 144 -12.25 -6.12 1.04
N VAL A 145 -13.49 -5.90 0.58
CA VAL A 145 -14.24 -6.86 -0.25
C VAL A 145 -13.49 -7.18 -1.54
N ALA A 146 -13.04 -6.15 -2.26
CA ALA A 146 -12.30 -6.35 -3.51
C ALA A 146 -11.05 -7.21 -3.30
N THR A 147 -10.35 -6.98 -2.20
CA THR A 147 -9.04 -7.60 -1.92
C THR A 147 -9.12 -8.85 -1.07
N GLU A 148 -10.33 -9.40 -0.90
CA GLU A 148 -10.63 -10.60 -0.12
C GLU A 148 -10.01 -10.57 1.30
N GLY A 149 -10.03 -9.39 1.93
CA GLY A 149 -9.52 -9.21 3.29
C GLY A 149 -8.01 -8.99 3.42
N SER A 150 -7.26 -8.83 2.31
CA SER A 150 -5.82 -8.54 2.39
C SER A 150 -5.51 -7.09 2.83
N LEU A 151 -6.49 -6.19 2.80
CA LEU A 151 -6.37 -4.85 3.34
C LEU A 151 -6.35 -4.87 4.87
N LEU A 152 -5.16 -4.78 5.48
CA LEU A 152 -5.01 -4.96 6.93
C LEU A 152 -5.20 -3.68 7.74
N ARG A 153 -4.75 -2.53 7.23
CA ARG A 153 -4.60 -1.31 8.03
C ARG A 153 -5.21 -0.09 7.37
N TYR A 154 -5.89 0.72 8.17
CA TYR A 154 -6.24 2.10 7.83
C TYR A 154 -5.44 3.06 8.69
N ILE A 155 -4.83 4.08 8.07
CA ILE A 155 -4.15 5.16 8.79
C ILE A 155 -4.91 6.46 8.60
N SER A 156 -5.51 6.96 9.67
CA SER A 156 -6.19 8.24 9.72
C SER A 156 -5.21 9.38 9.96
N HIS A 157 -5.32 10.43 9.15
CA HIS A 157 -4.62 11.70 9.27
C HIS A 157 -5.59 12.84 9.66
N CYS A 158 -6.72 12.52 10.29
CA CYS A 158 -7.68 13.51 10.79
C CYS A 158 -7.20 14.25 12.05
N THR A 159 -6.16 13.73 12.73
CA THR A 159 -5.55 14.36 13.90
C THR A 159 -4.09 14.77 13.62
N ASN A 160 -3.42 15.40 14.59
CA ASN A 160 -2.03 15.83 14.42
C ASN A 160 -1.07 14.64 14.25
N GLU A 161 -1.33 13.55 14.96
CA GLU A 161 -0.58 12.31 14.86
C GLU A 161 -1.43 11.27 14.12
N PRO A 162 -0.85 10.53 13.16
CA PRO A 162 -1.62 9.53 12.45
C PRO A 162 -2.08 8.41 13.38
N LEU A 163 -3.36 8.06 13.32
CA LEU A 163 -3.96 6.98 14.11
C LEU A 163 -4.14 5.75 13.22
N VAL A 164 -3.81 4.56 13.73
CA VAL A 164 -3.86 3.30 12.98
C VAL A 164 -5.05 2.47 13.46
N TYR A 165 -5.81 1.91 12.52
CA TYR A 165 -6.99 1.10 12.79
C TYR A 165 -6.88 -0.26 12.06
N PRO A 166 -7.21 -1.38 12.72
CA PRO A 166 -7.40 -2.66 12.06
C PRO A 166 -8.62 -2.60 11.14
N VAL A 167 -8.44 -2.94 9.86
CA VAL A 167 -9.52 -2.86 8.87
C VAL A 167 -10.62 -3.87 9.16
N ILE A 168 -10.28 -5.04 9.68
CA ILE A 168 -11.26 -6.05 10.10
C ILE A 168 -12.28 -5.50 11.11
N GLU A 169 -11.87 -4.61 12.03
CA GLU A 169 -12.76 -3.97 12.98
C GLU A 169 -13.65 -2.91 12.30
N LEU A 170 -13.14 -2.23 11.27
CA LEU A 170 -13.87 -1.21 10.49
C LEU A 170 -14.92 -1.81 9.56
N VAL A 171 -14.68 -3.01 9.02
CA VAL A 171 -15.61 -3.67 8.07
C VAL A 171 -16.95 -3.96 8.74
N ASP A 172 -16.91 -4.40 10.00
CA ASP A 172 -18.10 -4.74 10.79
C ASP A 172 -18.77 -3.51 11.44
N ALA A 173 -18.09 -2.37 11.51
CA ALA A 173 -18.59 -1.17 12.18
C ALA A 173 -19.69 -0.44 11.38
N GLU A 174 -20.73 0.06 12.04
CA GLU A 174 -21.74 0.90 11.38
C GLU A 174 -21.20 2.32 11.16
N HIS A 175 -20.52 2.87 12.17
CA HIS A 175 -19.87 4.17 12.12
C HIS A 175 -18.38 4.07 12.43
N PHE A 176 -17.58 4.98 11.88
CA PHE A 176 -16.14 4.97 12.14
C PHE A 176 -15.82 5.19 13.62
N SER A 177 -16.66 5.96 14.33
CA SER A 177 -16.51 6.23 15.77
C SER A 177 -16.65 5.00 16.67
N ASP A 178 -17.15 3.89 16.15
CA ASP A 178 -17.35 2.66 16.93
C ASP A 178 -16.06 1.86 17.11
N VAL A 179 -15.02 2.21 16.36
CA VAL A 179 -13.72 1.54 16.37
C VAL A 179 -12.67 2.42 17.02
N LEU A 180 -11.86 1.84 17.89
CA LEU A 180 -10.75 2.53 18.55
C LEU A 180 -9.46 2.37 17.74
N PRO A 181 -8.58 3.38 17.71
CA PRO A 181 -7.24 3.18 17.15
C PRO A 181 -6.43 2.17 17.97
N LEU A 182 -5.34 1.68 17.39
CA LEU A 182 -4.33 0.91 18.13
C LEU A 182 -3.70 1.76 19.24
N ASP A 183 -3.47 1.13 20.40
CA ASP A 183 -2.61 1.66 21.46
C ASP A 183 -1.13 1.43 21.12
N ASP A 184 -0.22 2.09 21.84
CA ASP A 184 1.23 2.03 21.67
C ASP A 184 1.80 0.62 21.84
N GLN A 185 1.10 -0.25 22.57
CA GLN A 185 1.51 -1.64 22.83
C GLN A 185 0.83 -2.66 21.91
N GLU A 186 0.03 -2.21 20.96
CA GLU A 186 -0.76 -3.08 20.10
C GLU A 186 -0.23 -3.11 18.66
N VAL A 187 -0.34 -4.27 18.03
CA VAL A 187 0.02 -4.48 16.62
C VAL A 187 -1.10 -5.19 15.89
N ILE A 188 -1.13 -5.06 14.56
CA ILE A 188 -2.02 -5.84 13.71
C ILE A 188 -1.28 -7.10 13.27
N ASN A 189 -1.82 -8.26 13.62
CA ASN A 189 -1.33 -9.55 13.18
C ASN A 189 -1.37 -9.61 11.64
N PRO A 190 -0.24 -9.92 10.97
CA PRO A 190 -0.16 -9.88 9.51
C PRO A 190 -0.95 -11.00 8.80
N VAL A 191 -1.39 -12.02 9.54
CA VAL A 191 -2.14 -13.17 9.01
C VAL A 191 -3.64 -13.02 9.30
N SER A 192 -4.01 -12.68 10.53
CA SER A 192 -5.43 -12.58 10.90
C SER A 192 -6.03 -11.19 10.71
N GLY A 193 -5.21 -10.15 10.55
CA GLY A 193 -5.65 -8.75 10.54
C GLY A 193 -6.16 -8.24 11.88
N GLN A 194 -6.17 -9.08 12.92
CA GLN A 194 -6.65 -8.73 14.26
C GLN A 194 -5.61 -7.95 15.05
N ARG A 195 -6.09 -7.14 15.98
CA ARG A 195 -5.29 -6.49 17.02
C ARG A 195 -4.72 -7.51 18.00
N GLU A 196 -3.43 -7.39 18.30
CA GLU A 196 -2.72 -8.19 19.28
C GLU A 196 -1.86 -7.29 20.18
N ASP A 197 -1.81 -7.62 21.47
CA ASP A 197 -0.85 -7.01 22.39
C ASP A 197 0.55 -7.56 22.10
N THR A 198 1.54 -6.68 21.98
CA THR A 198 2.95 -7.05 21.80
C THR A 198 3.53 -7.80 23.00
N GLY A 199 2.86 -7.75 24.15
CA GLY A 199 3.16 -8.59 25.31
C GLY A 199 4.49 -8.30 25.99
N TYR A 200 5.15 -7.19 25.64
CA TYR A 200 6.47 -6.85 26.17
C TYR A 200 6.43 -6.36 27.62
N ASP A 201 5.28 -5.85 28.09
CA ASP A 201 5.12 -5.31 29.46
C ASP A 201 4.13 -6.08 30.35
N SER A 202 3.32 -7.00 29.82
CA SER A 202 2.28 -7.69 30.59
C SER A 202 2.81 -8.78 31.55
N LEU A 203 4.13 -9.01 31.59
CA LEU A 203 4.79 -9.90 32.58
C LEU A 203 5.34 -9.18 33.83
N ILE A 204 5.11 -7.88 34.02
CA ILE A 204 5.53 -7.16 35.24
C ILE A 204 4.31 -6.75 36.07
N SER A 205 3.48 -7.73 36.42
CA SER A 205 2.48 -7.58 37.48
C SER A 205 2.55 -8.74 38.48
N ASP A 206 3.75 -9.02 39.00
CA ASP A 206 3.88 -9.61 40.34
C ASP A 206 5.15 -9.11 41.05
N GLU A 207 4.93 -8.31 42.09
CA GLU A 207 5.75 -8.16 43.31
C GLU A 207 7.28 -7.89 43.24
N SER A 208 7.82 -7.20 42.24
CA SER A 208 9.20 -6.67 42.39
C SER A 208 9.43 -5.31 41.73
N LYS A 209 8.81 -4.28 42.33
CA LYS A 209 9.27 -2.89 42.18
C LYS A 209 10.68 -2.78 42.76
N ASN A 210 11.70 -2.98 41.92
CA ASN A 210 13.03 -2.36 41.91
C ASN A 210 13.99 -3.27 41.12
N GLN A 211 14.57 -2.74 40.02
CA GLN A 211 15.74 -3.26 39.25
C GLN A 211 15.52 -3.73 37.78
N SER A 212 14.70 -3.07 36.95
CA SER A 212 14.74 -3.35 35.49
C SER A 212 15.79 -2.54 34.72
N PHE A 213 16.15 -1.34 35.17
CA PHE A 213 17.06 -0.44 34.43
C PHE A 213 18.57 -0.82 34.46
N ASN A 214 18.95 -1.97 35.02
CA ASN A 214 20.35 -2.39 35.14
C ASN A 214 20.62 -3.86 34.83
N ARG A 215 19.70 -4.57 34.16
CA ARG A 215 19.98 -5.95 33.73
C ARG A 215 20.97 -5.92 32.56
N LYS A 216 22.25 -6.04 32.89
CA LYS A 216 23.29 -6.35 31.91
C LYS A 216 22.95 -7.70 31.27
N LEU A 217 23.03 -7.76 29.94
CA LEU A 217 22.94 -9.02 29.20
C LEU A 217 23.87 -10.05 29.88
N PRO A 218 23.40 -11.29 30.11
CA PRO A 218 24.25 -12.35 30.62
C PRO A 218 25.52 -12.43 29.76
N LEU A 219 26.68 -12.54 30.40
CA LEU A 219 27.98 -12.48 29.73
C LEU A 219 28.08 -13.52 28.60
N GLU A 220 27.45 -14.68 28.80
CA GLU A 220 27.36 -15.75 27.81
C GLU A 220 26.62 -15.33 26.53
N THR A 221 25.55 -14.54 26.68
CA THR A 221 24.77 -13.99 25.56
C THR A 221 25.58 -12.94 24.80
N ILE A 222 26.31 -12.07 25.52
CA ILE A 222 27.22 -11.08 24.92
C ILE A 222 28.31 -11.80 24.11
N ILE A 223 28.94 -12.83 24.69
CA ILE A 223 29.99 -13.63 24.02
C ILE A 223 29.42 -14.34 22.79
N LYS A 224 28.20 -14.87 22.87
CA LYS A 224 27.53 -15.51 21.72
C LYS A 224 27.31 -14.51 20.57
N TYR A 225 26.86 -13.30 20.86
CA TYR A 225 26.64 -12.28 19.83
C TYR A 225 27.96 -11.73 19.26
N GLN A 226 28.97 -11.52 20.09
CA GLN A 226 30.30 -11.13 19.61
C GLN A 226 30.89 -12.19 18.67
N LYS A 227 30.75 -13.49 18.99
CA LYS A 227 31.17 -14.56 18.08
C LYS A 227 30.42 -14.61 16.76
N ILE A 228 29.15 -14.18 16.73
CA ILE A 228 28.35 -14.09 15.49
C ILE A 228 28.79 -12.90 14.64
N VAL A 229 29.15 -11.78 15.28
CA VAL A 229 29.60 -10.56 14.58
C VAL A 229 31.04 -10.69 14.08
N GLU A 230 31.91 -11.31 14.88
CA GLU A 230 33.34 -11.49 14.58
C GLU A 230 33.61 -12.74 13.72
N GLY A 231 32.77 -13.77 13.85
CA GLY A 231 32.76 -14.89 12.94
C GLY A 231 31.96 -14.50 11.70
N ASN A 232 32.64 -14.20 10.59
CA ASN A 232 32.04 -14.06 9.26
C ASN A 232 31.21 -15.31 8.93
N TYR A 233 29.95 -15.36 9.40
CA TYR A 233 28.96 -16.33 8.96
C TYR A 233 28.61 -15.94 7.53
N SER A 234 29.39 -16.49 6.60
CA SER A 234 29.06 -16.60 5.19
C SER A 234 27.78 -17.44 5.07
N PHE A 235 26.64 -16.79 5.27
CA PHE A 235 25.32 -17.39 5.01
C PHE A 235 25.06 -17.56 3.50
N PHE A 236 25.95 -17.03 2.65
CA PHE A 236 25.96 -17.23 1.20
C PHE A 236 27.37 -17.62 0.71
N SER A 237 27.77 -18.87 0.92
CA SER A 237 28.78 -19.51 0.06
C SER A 237 28.22 -20.85 -0.40
N THR A 238 27.53 -20.83 -1.54
CA THR A 238 27.30 -22.03 -2.34
C THR A 238 28.64 -22.47 -2.92
N ASN A 239 29.33 -23.36 -2.22
CA ASN A 239 30.42 -24.15 -2.80
C ASN A 239 29.85 -25.52 -3.16
N GLU A 240 29.27 -25.63 -4.35
CA GLU A 240 29.45 -26.84 -5.13
C GLU A 240 30.36 -26.48 -6.30
N LYS A 241 31.60 -26.97 -6.23
CA LYS A 241 32.38 -27.25 -7.42
C LYS A 241 32.68 -28.74 -7.46
N PRO A 242 32.58 -29.35 -8.65
CA PRO A 242 32.85 -30.77 -8.89
C PRO A 242 34.36 -30.99 -9.01
N ASP A 243 34.78 -32.23 -8.80
CA ASP A 243 35.98 -32.92 -9.30
C ASP A 243 36.04 -34.25 -8.51
N ASP A 244 36.41 -35.42 -9.00
CA ASP A 244 36.70 -35.99 -10.30
C ASP A 244 36.88 -37.49 -9.97
N LEU A 245 36.34 -38.43 -10.73
CA LEU A 245 36.87 -39.80 -10.75
C LEU A 245 36.55 -40.48 -12.08
N ALA A 246 37.63 -40.96 -12.68
CA ALA A 246 37.80 -41.29 -14.07
C ALA A 246 37.28 -42.69 -14.48
N ASP A 247 37.33 -42.87 -15.81
CA ASP A 247 37.44 -44.08 -16.61
C ASP A 247 36.16 -44.83 -17.04
N GLY A 248 35.98 -44.89 -18.37
CA GLY A 248 35.26 -46.00 -19.00
C GLY A 248 34.54 -45.73 -20.33
N ILE A 249 35.30 -45.52 -21.42
CA ILE A 249 35.07 -46.02 -22.79
C ILE A 249 33.63 -45.96 -23.37
N ALA A 250 33.43 -45.16 -24.44
CA ALA A 250 33.13 -45.67 -25.79
C ALA A 250 32.86 -44.57 -26.83
N ASN A 251 33.53 -44.71 -27.97
CA ASN A 251 33.26 -44.20 -29.31
C ASN A 251 31.85 -43.65 -29.59
N ILE A 252 31.76 -42.54 -30.36
CA ILE A 252 31.19 -42.49 -31.72
C ILE A 252 31.43 -41.10 -32.36
N HIS A 253 32.23 -41.12 -33.42
CA HIS A 253 32.09 -40.46 -34.72
C HIS A 253 31.00 -39.37 -34.92
N LEU A 254 31.39 -38.14 -35.35
CA LEU A 254 31.17 -37.61 -36.73
C LEU A 254 31.51 -36.11 -36.90
N LYS A 255 32.38 -35.87 -37.90
CA LYS A 255 32.56 -34.77 -38.88
C LYS A 255 32.48 -33.27 -38.49
N PRO A 256 33.43 -32.45 -38.99
CA PRO A 256 33.35 -30.98 -38.96
C PRO A 256 32.63 -30.43 -40.20
N LEU A 257 31.86 -29.36 -40.01
CA LEU A 257 31.43 -28.47 -41.08
C LEU A 257 31.89 -27.04 -40.78
N SER A 258 32.75 -26.57 -41.67
CA SER A 258 33.25 -25.22 -41.82
C SER A 258 32.14 -24.20 -42.03
N VAL A 259 32.24 -23.03 -41.41
CA VAL A 259 31.58 -21.81 -41.90
C VAL A 259 32.57 -20.65 -41.84
N SER A 260 32.87 -20.12 -43.02
CA SER A 260 33.57 -18.87 -43.30
C SER A 260 32.67 -17.67 -43.02
N PHE A 261 33.21 -16.61 -42.42
CA PHE A 261 32.59 -15.28 -42.45
C PHE A 261 33.12 -14.51 -43.66
N GLY A 262 32.19 -13.99 -44.47
CA GLY A 262 32.38 -12.85 -45.34
C GLY A 262 31.82 -11.59 -44.68
#